data_AF-A0A1F3BW55-F1
#
_entry.id   AF-A0A1F3BW55-F1
#
_cell.length_a   1.000
_cell.length_b   1.000
_cell.length_c   1.000
_cell.angle_alpha   90.00
_cell.angle_beta   90.00
_cell.angle_gamma   90.00
#
_symmetry.space_group_name_H-M   'P 1'
#
loop_
_entity.id
_entity.type
_entity.pdbx_description
1 polymer ?
#
loop_
_entity_poly.entity_id
_entity_poly.type
_entity_poly.pdbx_seq_one_letter_code
_entity_poly.pdbx_strand_id
1 'polypeptide(L)'
;MSEISRSALFGKLNSIGYKSLESATVFCKLRGNPYVELVHWIHQVLQQQDSDLHRIVRAFQLDPSRLAKDLTASLDRLPRGATSISDLSAHVEEAVERGWVYGSLMFGEGQVRTGHILVGILKTPGLRNVLLSISKEFESVKAERLADELGALTRDSPEAALRATDGSRLGSMEAVPGEASAAMSPAQLGKQEALARFSVDLTARARKGEIDPVVGRDDDIRQIVDILMRRRQNNPLLTGEAGVGKTAVVEGFALRIAKGEVPPALRDVSLRSLDLGLLQAGASMKGEFENRLRQVIDEVHSSPAPVVLFIDEAHALIGAGGAAGTGDAANLLKPALARGTLRTIAATTWAEYKRHIEKDPALTRRFQVVQIAEPNEERAVRMLRAITSTLERHHRVQVLDEALEAAVKLSHRYIPARQLPDKAVSLIDTACARVAISQHATPAEVEACQRQIEALQVELEIIGREQDVGMETRERSKAAMAKLAAEQARLVGLEERWRSEKDLVEKILGLRTELRGTSQGERVEGTASAPQTRVDAPARTDPGGTTSATPGPAGPDATGRAKLIETLHALQSELAALQGEKPLILQSVDMQAVASVVADWTGIPVGRMVKNELEAVLRIGSLLGDRVLGQPHAL
;
A
#
# COMPACT_ATOMS: atom_id res chain seq x y z
N MET A 1 6.05 -48.35 2.43
CA MET A 1 5.53 -47.64 1.25
C MET A 1 6.45 -46.46 1.03
N SER A 2 7.03 -46.34 -0.16
CA SER A 2 8.00 -45.29 -0.50
C SER A 2 7.40 -43.92 -0.18
N GLU A 3 8.11 -43.08 0.57
CA GLU A 3 7.71 -41.68 0.84
C GLU A 3 7.66 -40.91 -0.47
N ILE A 4 6.48 -40.87 -1.11
CA ILE A 4 6.22 -39.99 -2.24
C ILE A 4 6.18 -38.57 -1.69
N SER A 5 7.08 -37.70 -2.16
CA SER A 5 7.07 -36.30 -1.73
C SER A 5 5.72 -35.63 -2.03
N ARG A 6 5.21 -34.82 -1.09
CA ARG A 6 3.95 -34.07 -1.26
C ARG A 6 3.96 -33.23 -2.56
N SER A 7 5.10 -32.65 -2.91
CA SER A 7 5.28 -31.90 -4.16
C SER A 7 5.08 -32.78 -5.41
N ALA A 8 5.55 -34.02 -5.40
CA ALA A 8 5.31 -34.97 -6.49
C ALA A 8 3.84 -35.41 -6.55
N LEU A 9 3.19 -35.55 -5.40
CA LEU A 9 1.79 -35.98 -5.28
C LEU A 9 0.81 -34.90 -5.76
N PHE A 10 0.87 -33.71 -5.17
CA PHE A 10 0.06 -32.57 -5.61
C PHE A 10 0.47 -32.10 -7.02
N GLY A 11 1.72 -32.42 -7.42
CA GLY A 11 2.28 -32.39 -8.78
C GLY A 11 1.45 -33.04 -9.87
N LYS A 12 0.51 -33.91 -9.51
CA LYS A 12 -0.35 -34.58 -10.47
C LYS A 12 -1.72 -33.93 -10.62
N LEU A 13 -2.09 -32.97 -9.79
CA LEU A 13 -3.37 -32.27 -9.90
C LEU A 13 -3.42 -31.38 -11.14
N ASN A 14 -4.58 -31.30 -11.76
CA ASN A 14 -4.86 -30.28 -12.76
C ASN A 14 -5.00 -28.89 -12.12
N SER A 15 -4.98 -27.84 -12.95
CA SER A 15 -4.98 -26.46 -12.44
C SER A 15 -6.22 -26.11 -11.59
N ILE A 16 -7.38 -26.71 -11.89
CA ILE A 16 -8.62 -26.49 -11.13
C ILE A 16 -8.55 -27.16 -9.75
N GLY A 17 -8.15 -28.43 -9.69
CA GLY A 17 -7.98 -29.15 -8.42
C GLY A 17 -6.90 -28.51 -7.55
N TYR A 18 -5.81 -28.06 -8.16
CA TYR A 18 -4.71 -27.42 -7.45
C TYR A 18 -5.08 -26.03 -6.90
N LYS A 19 -5.63 -25.12 -7.72
CA LYS A 19 -6.04 -23.77 -7.26
C LYS A 19 -7.15 -23.80 -6.20
N SER A 20 -8.07 -24.77 -6.29
CA SER A 20 -9.11 -24.95 -5.28
C SER A 20 -8.55 -25.44 -3.95
N LEU A 21 -7.46 -26.22 -3.95
CA LEU A 21 -6.78 -26.65 -2.73
C LEU A 21 -6.07 -25.46 -2.06
N GLU A 22 -5.47 -24.56 -2.82
CA GLU A 22 -4.82 -23.35 -2.31
C GLU A 22 -5.83 -22.38 -1.70
N SER A 23 -6.94 -22.20 -2.41
CA SER A 23 -8.08 -21.44 -1.90
C SER A 23 -8.62 -22.06 -0.61
N ALA A 24 -8.59 -23.39 -0.48
CA ALA A 24 -9.02 -24.10 0.73
C ALA A 24 -8.07 -23.88 1.91
N THR A 25 -6.76 -23.78 1.66
CA THR A 25 -5.76 -23.40 2.66
C THR A 25 -6.02 -21.99 3.19
N VAL A 26 -6.22 -21.01 2.29
CA VAL A 26 -6.53 -19.62 2.71
C VAL A 26 -7.85 -19.57 3.49
N PHE A 27 -8.88 -20.29 3.02
CA PHE A 27 -10.19 -20.33 3.66
C PHE A 27 -10.13 -20.97 5.06
N CYS A 28 -9.33 -22.02 5.24
CA CYS A 28 -9.06 -22.65 6.52
C CYS A 28 -8.44 -21.66 7.53
N LYS A 29 -7.48 -20.82 7.08
CA LYS A 29 -6.88 -19.76 7.91
C LYS A 29 -7.91 -18.74 8.37
N LEU A 30 -8.75 -18.27 7.45
CA LEU A 30 -9.78 -17.27 7.74
C LEU A 30 -10.81 -17.77 8.76
N ARG A 31 -11.13 -19.07 8.73
CA ARG A 31 -12.01 -19.71 9.72
C ARG A 31 -11.32 -20.10 11.03
N GLY A 32 -10.00 -19.90 11.14
CA GLY A 32 -9.22 -20.23 12.33
C GLY A 32 -9.17 -21.72 12.62
N ASN A 33 -9.24 -22.57 11.58
CA ASN A 33 -9.16 -24.02 11.70
C ASN A 33 -7.68 -24.48 11.65
N PRO A 34 -7.28 -25.49 12.45
CA PRO A 34 -5.88 -25.91 12.56
C PRO A 34 -5.38 -26.75 11.37
N TYR A 35 -6.27 -27.47 10.67
CA TYR A 35 -5.91 -28.35 9.55
C TYR A 35 -6.81 -28.12 8.34
N VAL A 36 -6.24 -28.20 7.14
CA VAL A 36 -7.01 -28.14 5.90
C VAL A 36 -7.68 -29.49 5.66
N GLU A 37 -8.96 -29.58 6.03
CA GLU A 37 -9.80 -30.76 5.82
C GLU A 37 -10.41 -30.85 4.40
N LEU A 38 -10.81 -32.06 4.00
CA LEU A 38 -11.46 -32.35 2.72
C LEU A 38 -12.71 -31.49 2.46
N VAL A 39 -13.44 -31.13 3.52
CA VAL A 39 -14.62 -30.25 3.43
C VAL A 39 -14.26 -28.84 2.94
N HIS A 40 -13.11 -28.29 3.32
CA HIS A 40 -12.66 -27.00 2.80
C HIS A 40 -12.40 -27.09 1.30
N TRP A 41 -11.77 -28.17 0.85
CA TRP A 41 -11.43 -28.33 -0.55
C TRP A 41 -12.66 -28.55 -1.43
N ILE A 42 -13.57 -29.46 -1.04
CA ILE A 42 -14.84 -29.67 -1.74
C ILE A 42 -15.66 -28.39 -1.80
N HIS A 43 -15.72 -27.63 -0.70
CA HIS A 43 -16.40 -26.35 -0.66
C HIS A 43 -15.81 -25.37 -1.69
N GLN A 44 -14.48 -25.24 -1.76
CA GLN A 44 -13.82 -24.34 -2.72
C GLN A 44 -13.97 -24.80 -4.18
N VAL A 45 -13.99 -26.10 -4.46
CA VAL A 45 -14.30 -26.61 -5.80
C VAL A 45 -15.71 -26.21 -6.22
N LEU A 46 -16.69 -26.31 -5.31
CA LEU A 46 -18.10 -25.96 -5.57
C LEU A 46 -18.40 -24.45 -5.59
N GLN A 47 -17.46 -23.60 -5.16
CA GLN A 47 -17.56 -22.14 -5.33
C GLN A 47 -17.11 -21.67 -6.72
N GLN A 48 -16.45 -22.53 -7.50
CA GLN A 48 -16.09 -22.20 -8.88
C GLN A 48 -17.33 -22.23 -9.79
N GLN A 49 -17.22 -21.59 -10.96
CA GLN A 49 -18.34 -21.54 -11.92
C GLN A 49 -18.67 -22.93 -12.50
N ASP A 50 -17.64 -23.76 -12.74
CA ASP A 50 -17.80 -25.08 -13.35
C ASP A 50 -16.57 -25.97 -13.13
N SER A 51 -16.77 -27.28 -12.98
CA SER A 51 -15.73 -28.30 -12.78
C SER A 51 -16.30 -29.70 -13.00
N ASP A 52 -15.46 -30.74 -13.01
CA ASP A 52 -15.93 -32.13 -13.10
C ASP A 52 -16.91 -32.43 -11.96
N LEU A 53 -16.62 -31.94 -10.74
CA LEU A 53 -17.53 -32.09 -9.60
C LEU A 53 -18.90 -31.47 -9.86
N HIS A 54 -18.98 -30.29 -10.50
CA HIS A 54 -20.28 -29.68 -10.87
C HIS A 54 -21.03 -30.52 -11.90
N ARG A 55 -20.33 -31.07 -12.88
CA ARG A 55 -20.94 -31.95 -13.89
C ARG A 55 -21.48 -33.22 -13.26
N ILE A 56 -20.76 -33.78 -12.29
CA ILE A 56 -21.19 -34.94 -11.51
C ILE A 56 -22.40 -34.58 -10.62
N VAL A 57 -22.38 -33.41 -9.95
CA VAL A 57 -23.51 -32.91 -9.15
C VAL A 57 -24.80 -32.86 -9.97
N ARG A 58 -24.73 -32.31 -11.19
CA ARG A 58 -25.87 -32.23 -12.11
C ARG A 58 -26.30 -33.60 -12.64
N ALA A 59 -25.34 -34.44 -13.03
CA ALA A 59 -25.60 -35.75 -13.63
C ALA A 59 -26.27 -36.73 -12.65
N PHE A 60 -25.90 -36.66 -11.36
CA PHE A 60 -26.49 -37.50 -10.31
C PHE A 60 -27.67 -36.82 -9.59
N GLN A 61 -28.09 -35.62 -10.04
CA GLN A 61 -29.24 -34.89 -9.51
C GLN A 61 -29.17 -34.62 -8.00
N LEU A 62 -27.98 -34.33 -7.49
CA LEU A 62 -27.77 -33.95 -6.10
C LEU A 62 -28.45 -32.60 -5.82
N ASP A 63 -29.13 -32.45 -4.69
CA ASP A 63 -29.80 -31.19 -4.32
C ASP A 63 -28.76 -30.13 -3.94
N PRO A 64 -28.59 -29.05 -4.73
CA PRO A 64 -27.55 -28.05 -4.48
C PRO A 64 -27.79 -27.28 -3.18
N SER A 65 -29.05 -27.09 -2.77
CA SER A 65 -29.41 -26.33 -1.57
C SER A 65 -29.07 -27.14 -0.31
N ARG A 66 -29.35 -28.45 -0.34
CA ARG A 66 -28.97 -29.36 0.75
C ARG A 66 -27.46 -29.53 0.83
N LEU A 67 -26.80 -29.72 -0.30
CA LEU A 67 -25.35 -29.87 -0.37
C LEU A 67 -24.63 -28.64 0.19
N ALA A 68 -25.05 -27.42 -0.17
CA ALA A 68 -24.49 -26.18 0.36
C ALA A 68 -24.71 -26.03 1.87
N LYS A 69 -25.91 -26.39 2.35
CA LYS A 69 -26.25 -26.37 3.79
C LYS A 69 -25.40 -27.37 4.58
N ASP A 70 -25.25 -28.58 4.08
CA ASP A 70 -24.46 -29.64 4.71
C ASP A 70 -22.98 -29.30 4.79
N LEU A 71 -22.41 -28.75 3.69
CA LEU A 71 -21.02 -28.28 3.66
C LEU A 71 -20.78 -27.19 4.70
N THR A 72 -21.69 -26.22 4.80
CA THR A 72 -21.60 -25.13 5.78
C THR A 72 -21.67 -25.68 7.21
N ALA A 73 -22.62 -26.58 7.48
CA ALA A 73 -22.76 -27.23 8.79
C ALA A 73 -21.53 -28.07 9.16
N SER A 74 -20.91 -28.75 8.20
CA SER A 74 -19.69 -29.52 8.41
C SER A 74 -18.49 -28.62 8.73
N LEU A 75 -18.33 -27.51 8.00
CA LEU A 75 -17.31 -26.48 8.29
C LEU A 75 -17.51 -25.83 9.67
N ASP A 76 -18.74 -25.67 10.12
CA ASP A 76 -19.03 -25.06 11.41
C ASP A 76 -18.73 -25.97 12.61
N ARG A 77 -18.70 -27.29 12.42
CA ARG A 77 -18.33 -28.28 13.45
C ARG A 77 -16.83 -28.39 13.68
N LEU A 78 -16.00 -27.85 12.78
CA LEU A 78 -14.55 -27.94 12.89
C LEU A 78 -14.02 -27.09 14.07
N PRO A 79 -12.95 -27.54 14.76
CA PRO A 79 -12.36 -26.80 15.86
C PRO A 79 -11.81 -25.44 15.39
N ARG A 80 -12.07 -24.39 16.17
CA ARG A 80 -11.68 -23.00 15.88
C ARG A 80 -10.68 -22.47 16.92
N GLY A 81 -9.92 -21.44 16.56
CA GLY A 81 -9.02 -20.72 17.47
C GLY A 81 -7.53 -20.89 17.17
N ALA A 82 -7.17 -21.48 16.03
CA ALA A 82 -5.77 -21.56 15.59
C ALA A 82 -5.30 -20.20 15.04
N THR A 83 -4.13 -19.74 15.48
CA THR A 83 -3.48 -18.50 15.01
C THR A 83 -2.71 -18.71 13.70
N SER A 84 -2.40 -19.95 13.34
CA SER A 84 -1.78 -20.37 12.08
C SER A 84 -2.28 -21.77 11.69
N ILE A 85 -2.26 -22.09 10.39
CA ILE A 85 -2.52 -23.45 9.90
C ILE A 85 -1.34 -24.33 10.29
N SER A 86 -1.64 -25.53 10.81
CA SER A 86 -0.64 -26.53 11.17
C SER A 86 -0.19 -27.36 9.97
N ASP A 87 -1.14 -27.96 9.23
CA ASP A 87 -0.84 -28.78 8.03
C ASP A 87 -2.12 -29.14 7.23
N LEU A 88 -1.97 -29.89 6.13
CA LEU A 88 -3.05 -30.59 5.43
C LEU A 88 -3.49 -31.84 6.21
N SER A 89 -4.78 -32.21 6.14
CA SER A 89 -5.23 -33.46 6.76
C SER A 89 -4.83 -34.69 5.94
N ALA A 90 -4.59 -35.83 6.60
CA ALA A 90 -4.20 -37.08 5.92
C ALA A 90 -5.22 -37.51 4.86
N HIS A 91 -6.50 -37.18 5.05
CA HIS A 91 -7.56 -37.46 4.09
C HIS A 91 -7.40 -36.68 2.77
N VAL A 92 -6.82 -35.48 2.79
CA VAL A 92 -6.54 -34.70 1.58
C VAL A 92 -5.42 -35.34 0.78
N GLU A 93 -4.33 -35.73 1.45
CA GLU A 93 -3.21 -36.43 0.80
C GLU A 93 -3.65 -37.77 0.22
N GLU A 94 -4.37 -38.58 1.00
CA GLU A 94 -4.90 -39.87 0.56
C GLU A 94 -5.89 -39.68 -0.61
N ALA A 95 -6.73 -38.64 -0.61
CA ALA A 95 -7.65 -38.37 -1.73
C ALA A 95 -6.91 -38.09 -3.05
N VAL A 96 -5.77 -37.39 -3.01
CA VAL A 96 -4.95 -37.15 -4.21
C VAL A 96 -4.23 -38.42 -4.65
N GLU A 97 -3.69 -39.19 -3.71
CA GLU A 97 -3.03 -40.47 -4.00
C GLU A 97 -4.00 -41.44 -4.67
N ARG A 98 -5.19 -41.62 -4.10
CA ARG A 98 -6.23 -42.49 -4.68
C ARG A 98 -6.72 -41.92 -6.00
N GLY A 99 -6.91 -40.61 -6.12
CA GLY A 99 -7.23 -39.94 -7.38
C GLY A 99 -6.20 -40.18 -8.48
N TRP A 100 -4.90 -40.21 -8.15
CA TRP A 100 -3.82 -40.56 -9.07
C TRP A 100 -3.88 -42.02 -9.48
N VAL A 101 -3.99 -42.95 -8.52
CA VAL A 101 -4.06 -44.39 -8.79
C VAL A 101 -5.22 -44.72 -9.74
N TYR A 102 -6.43 -44.21 -9.47
CA TYR A 102 -7.57 -44.45 -10.35
C TYR A 102 -7.45 -43.66 -11.66
N GLY A 103 -6.99 -42.41 -11.63
CA GLY A 103 -6.72 -41.59 -12.83
C GLY A 103 -5.80 -42.28 -13.83
N SER A 104 -4.64 -42.75 -13.36
CA SER A 104 -3.62 -43.34 -14.23
C SER A 104 -3.95 -44.76 -14.67
N LEU A 105 -4.52 -45.60 -13.78
CA LEU A 105 -4.75 -47.02 -14.08
C LEU A 105 -6.09 -47.27 -14.78
N MET A 106 -7.14 -46.51 -14.45
CA MET A 106 -8.49 -46.75 -14.95
C MET A 106 -8.81 -45.87 -16.16
N PHE A 107 -8.32 -44.64 -16.18
CA PHE A 107 -8.60 -43.65 -17.22
C PHE A 107 -7.42 -43.40 -18.17
N GLY A 108 -6.23 -43.92 -17.85
CA GLY A 108 -5.02 -43.72 -18.66
C GLY A 108 -4.54 -42.26 -18.66
N GLU A 109 -4.96 -41.47 -17.68
CA GLU A 109 -4.73 -40.04 -17.65
C GLU A 109 -3.40 -39.70 -16.95
N GLY A 110 -2.65 -38.78 -17.55
CA GLY A 110 -1.38 -38.26 -16.99
C GLY A 110 -1.59 -37.23 -15.88
N GLN A 111 -2.84 -36.93 -15.52
CA GLN A 111 -3.24 -35.95 -14.50
C GLN A 111 -4.45 -36.39 -13.67
N VAL A 112 -4.54 -35.82 -12.47
CA VAL A 112 -5.65 -35.97 -11.53
C VAL A 112 -6.59 -34.78 -11.67
N ARG A 113 -7.80 -35.05 -12.17
CA ARG A 113 -8.94 -34.11 -12.24
C ARG A 113 -9.83 -34.25 -11.02
N THR A 114 -10.69 -33.27 -10.74
CA THR A 114 -11.61 -33.33 -9.59
C THR A 114 -12.57 -34.52 -9.68
N GLY A 115 -12.92 -34.97 -10.89
CA GLY A 115 -13.66 -36.21 -11.12
C GLY A 115 -12.90 -37.47 -10.72
N HIS A 116 -11.59 -37.56 -11.02
CA HIS A 116 -10.74 -38.69 -10.61
C HIS A 116 -10.61 -38.75 -9.08
N ILE A 117 -10.50 -37.60 -8.42
CA ILE A 117 -10.44 -37.50 -6.96
C ILE A 117 -11.74 -38.02 -6.36
N LEU A 118 -12.91 -37.63 -6.88
CA LEU A 118 -14.18 -38.11 -6.37
C LEU A 118 -14.36 -39.62 -6.55
N VAL A 119 -13.92 -40.19 -7.68
CA VAL A 119 -13.87 -41.65 -7.88
C VAL A 119 -12.96 -42.31 -6.83
N GLY A 120 -11.78 -41.74 -6.59
CA GLY A 120 -10.83 -42.23 -5.58
C GLY A 120 -11.38 -42.19 -4.16
N ILE A 121 -12.07 -41.11 -3.79
CA ILE A 121 -12.75 -40.94 -2.51
C ILE A 121 -13.86 -41.99 -2.35
N LEU A 122 -14.73 -42.15 -3.35
CA LEU A 122 -15.87 -43.07 -3.28
C LEU A 122 -15.46 -44.55 -3.27
N LYS A 123 -14.36 -44.92 -3.95
CA LYS A 123 -13.84 -46.28 -3.97
C LYS A 123 -12.94 -46.62 -2.77
N THR A 124 -12.61 -45.65 -1.93
CA THR A 124 -11.78 -45.85 -0.73
C THR A 124 -12.66 -45.78 0.53
N PRO A 125 -12.85 -46.87 1.28
CA PRO A 125 -13.83 -46.91 2.38
C PRO A 125 -13.65 -45.80 3.43
N GLY A 126 -12.41 -45.48 3.81
CA GLY A 126 -12.11 -44.39 4.76
C GLY A 126 -12.56 -43.02 4.25
N LEU A 127 -12.11 -42.65 3.05
CA LEU A 127 -12.47 -41.38 2.41
C LEU A 127 -13.97 -41.28 2.08
N ARG A 128 -14.60 -42.39 1.69
CA ARG A 128 -16.06 -42.44 1.45
C ARG A 128 -16.83 -42.10 2.72
N ASN A 129 -16.42 -42.62 3.87
CA ASN A 129 -17.07 -42.31 5.14
C ASN A 129 -16.91 -40.83 5.51
N VAL A 130 -15.72 -40.25 5.27
CA VAL A 130 -15.48 -38.81 5.44
C VAL A 130 -16.40 -38.00 4.52
N LEU A 131 -16.51 -38.36 3.23
CA LEU A 131 -17.37 -37.67 2.27
C LEU A 131 -18.85 -37.71 2.69
N LEU A 132 -19.34 -38.87 3.13
CA LEU A 132 -20.72 -39.02 3.59
C LEU A 132 -20.98 -38.32 4.93
N SER A 133 -19.95 -38.15 5.76
CA SER A 133 -20.05 -37.32 6.98
C SER A 133 -20.18 -35.82 6.66
N ILE A 134 -19.69 -35.39 5.49
CA ILE A 134 -19.80 -34.02 5.01
C ILE A 134 -21.21 -33.75 4.46
N SER A 135 -21.72 -34.61 3.57
CA SER A 135 -23.10 -34.57 3.10
C SER A 135 -23.60 -35.95 2.68
N LYS A 136 -24.82 -36.28 3.10
CA LYS A 136 -25.49 -37.53 2.72
C LYS A 136 -25.92 -37.56 1.25
N GLU A 137 -25.99 -36.41 0.59
CA GLU A 137 -26.34 -36.29 -0.82
C GLU A 137 -25.40 -37.18 -1.69
N PHE A 138 -24.11 -37.27 -1.34
CA PHE A 138 -23.13 -38.11 -2.04
C PHE A 138 -23.43 -39.63 -1.99
N GLU A 139 -24.37 -40.11 -1.17
CA GLU A 139 -24.81 -41.51 -1.17
C GLU A 139 -25.50 -41.89 -2.49
N SER A 140 -26.13 -40.92 -3.16
CA SER A 140 -26.73 -41.08 -4.49
C SER A 140 -25.70 -41.36 -5.60
N VAL A 141 -24.42 -41.01 -5.37
CA VAL A 141 -23.33 -41.18 -6.33
C VAL A 141 -22.73 -42.57 -6.19
N LYS A 142 -23.21 -43.51 -7.01
CA LYS A 142 -22.67 -44.89 -7.06
C LYS A 142 -21.28 -44.90 -7.68
N ALA A 143 -20.30 -45.43 -6.94
CA ALA A 143 -18.88 -45.40 -7.31
C ALA A 143 -18.58 -46.14 -8.63
N GLU A 144 -19.28 -47.24 -8.90
CA GLU A 144 -19.15 -48.05 -10.12
C GLU A 144 -19.68 -47.26 -11.31
N ARG A 145 -20.90 -46.73 -11.21
CA ARG A 145 -21.52 -45.92 -12.25
C ARG A 145 -20.71 -44.68 -12.57
N LEU A 146 -20.24 -43.97 -11.53
CA LEU A 146 -19.41 -42.78 -11.73
C LEU A 146 -18.11 -43.15 -12.45
N ALA A 147 -17.46 -44.25 -12.09
CA ALA A 147 -16.22 -44.66 -12.72
C ALA A 147 -16.41 -45.05 -14.20
N ASP A 148 -17.50 -45.76 -14.53
CA ASP A 148 -17.79 -46.20 -15.90
C ASP A 148 -18.23 -45.04 -16.80
N GLU A 149 -19.04 -44.10 -16.28
CA GLU A 149 -19.59 -42.98 -17.05
C GLU A 149 -18.73 -41.71 -16.98
N LEU A 150 -17.65 -41.66 -16.19
CA LEU A 150 -16.92 -40.42 -15.87
C LEU A 150 -16.56 -39.61 -17.11
N GLY A 151 -15.94 -40.24 -18.10
CA GLY A 151 -15.49 -39.57 -19.32
C GLY A 151 -16.63 -39.04 -20.20
N ALA A 152 -17.83 -39.61 -20.10
CA ALA A 152 -19.01 -39.09 -20.79
C ALA A 152 -19.63 -37.91 -20.00
N LEU A 153 -19.68 -38.01 -18.66
CA LEU A 153 -20.26 -37.00 -17.79
C LEU A 153 -19.42 -35.71 -17.72
N THR A 154 -18.10 -35.82 -17.84
CA THR A 154 -17.17 -34.69 -17.70
C THR A 154 -16.59 -34.21 -19.03
N ARG A 155 -17.09 -34.70 -20.18
CA ARG A 155 -16.57 -34.34 -21.51
C ARG A 155 -16.55 -32.83 -21.78
N ASP A 156 -17.62 -32.14 -21.39
CA ASP A 156 -17.78 -30.70 -21.61
C ASP A 156 -17.32 -29.86 -20.41
N SER A 157 -16.61 -30.48 -19.46
CA SER A 157 -16.00 -29.80 -18.33
C SER A 157 -14.79 -28.98 -18.80
N PRO A 158 -14.53 -27.80 -18.22
CA PRO A 158 -13.29 -27.07 -18.46
C PRO A 158 -12.05 -27.90 -18.14
N GLU A 159 -12.15 -28.93 -17.28
CA GLU A 159 -11.04 -29.82 -16.93
C GLU A 159 -10.66 -30.80 -18.04
N ALA A 160 -11.54 -31.09 -19.01
CA ALA A 160 -11.25 -32.00 -20.12
C ALA A 160 -10.34 -31.39 -21.19
N ALA A 161 -10.31 -30.05 -21.29
CA ALA A 161 -9.47 -29.32 -22.25
C ALA A 161 -8.08 -28.95 -21.70
N LEU A 162 -7.81 -29.21 -20.42
CA LEU A 162 -6.54 -28.88 -19.77
C LEU A 162 -5.50 -29.97 -20.10
N ARG A 163 -4.38 -29.58 -20.74
CA ARG A 163 -3.27 -30.50 -21.02
C ARG A 163 -2.37 -30.71 -19.81
N ALA A 164 -1.69 -31.85 -19.81
CA ALA A 164 -0.73 -32.26 -18.81
C ALA A 164 0.33 -31.18 -18.51
N THR A 165 0.27 -30.60 -17.32
CA THR A 165 1.40 -30.02 -16.61
C THR A 165 2.31 -31.19 -16.24
N ASP A 166 3.31 -31.47 -17.06
CA ASP A 166 4.42 -32.32 -16.64
C ASP A 166 4.98 -31.76 -15.32
N GLY A 167 5.27 -32.66 -14.37
CA GLY A 167 5.73 -32.35 -13.01
C GLY A 167 7.04 -31.57 -12.90
N SER A 168 7.53 -31.00 -13.99
CA SER A 168 8.57 -29.96 -14.05
C SER A 168 8.00 -28.55 -13.88
N ARG A 169 6.68 -28.38 -13.85
CA ARG A 169 5.97 -27.09 -13.70
C ARG A 169 5.20 -26.93 -12.38
N LEU A 170 5.28 -27.90 -11.48
CA LEU A 170 4.54 -27.90 -10.21
C LEU A 170 5.42 -27.56 -9.00
N GLY A 171 6.33 -26.61 -9.23
CA GLY A 171 6.99 -25.82 -8.18
C GLY A 171 6.58 -24.35 -8.19
N SER A 172 5.58 -24.00 -9.00
CA SER A 172 5.26 -22.62 -9.31
C SER A 172 3.78 -22.51 -9.63
N MET A 173 2.97 -22.60 -8.59
CA MET A 173 1.68 -21.95 -8.49
C MET A 173 1.35 -22.01 -7.01
N GLU A 174 1.27 -20.86 -6.37
CA GLU A 174 0.43 -20.56 -5.23
C GLU A 174 -0.52 -19.47 -5.71
N ALA A 175 -1.74 -19.87 -6.09
CA ALA A 175 -2.80 -18.93 -6.41
C ALA A 175 -3.32 -18.31 -5.12
N VAL A 176 -2.92 -17.07 -4.90
CA VAL A 176 -3.64 -16.10 -4.08
C VAL A 176 -5.00 -15.81 -4.76
N PRO A 177 -6.11 -15.65 -4.01
CA PRO A 177 -7.42 -15.39 -4.58
C PRO A 177 -7.50 -13.98 -5.16
N GLY A 178 -8.07 -13.87 -6.37
CA GLY A 178 -8.50 -12.61 -6.95
C GLY A 178 -7.61 -12.14 -8.10
N GLU A 179 -7.84 -12.69 -9.28
CA GLU A 179 -7.64 -11.98 -10.54
C GLU A 179 -8.49 -12.67 -11.61
N ALA A 180 -9.74 -12.22 -11.69
CA ALA A 180 -10.51 -12.37 -12.91
C ALA A 180 -9.90 -11.44 -13.96
N SER A 181 -9.60 -12.02 -15.12
CA SER A 181 -9.18 -11.39 -16.37
C SER A 181 -7.67 -11.34 -16.65
N ALA A 182 -7.32 -12.15 -17.65
CA ALA A 182 -6.21 -11.99 -18.57
C ALA A 182 -4.77 -12.16 -18.03
N ALA A 183 -4.30 -13.41 -17.96
CA ALA A 183 -2.88 -13.68 -18.12
C ALA A 183 -2.66 -15.05 -18.80
N MET A 184 -2.09 -14.99 -20.01
CA MET A 184 -1.58 -16.16 -20.75
C MET A 184 -0.41 -16.81 -19.99
N SER A 185 -0.17 -18.09 -20.26
CA SER A 185 0.86 -18.90 -19.64
C SER A 185 2.29 -18.51 -20.10
N PRO A 186 3.32 -18.70 -19.25
CA PRO A 186 4.70 -18.33 -19.53
C PRO A 186 5.41 -19.44 -20.33
N ALA A 187 5.40 -19.33 -21.65
CA ALA A 187 6.37 -19.98 -22.49
C ALA A 187 6.98 -18.91 -23.40
N GLN A 188 8.21 -18.51 -23.08
CA GLN A 188 9.00 -17.51 -23.79
C GLN A 188 8.33 -16.14 -23.83
N LEU A 189 8.45 -15.43 -22.71
CA LEU A 189 8.27 -13.99 -22.71
C LEU A 189 9.22 -13.38 -23.76
N GLY A 190 8.68 -12.52 -24.63
CA GLY A 190 9.42 -11.85 -25.69
C GLY A 190 10.54 -10.98 -25.12
N LYS A 191 11.53 -10.64 -25.96
CA LYS A 191 12.64 -9.75 -25.58
C LYS A 191 12.08 -8.48 -24.92
N GLN A 192 12.36 -8.27 -23.62
CA GLN A 192 12.00 -7.11 -22.76
C GLN A 192 10.73 -7.21 -21.89
N GLU A 193 10.01 -8.34 -21.90
CA GLU A 193 8.80 -8.48 -21.07
C GLU A 193 9.12 -8.68 -19.58
N ALA A 194 10.25 -9.28 -19.21
CA ALA A 194 10.62 -9.45 -17.80
C ALA A 194 11.00 -8.11 -17.16
N LEU A 195 11.75 -7.26 -17.86
CA LEU A 195 12.07 -5.91 -17.45
C LEU A 195 10.81 -5.05 -17.29
N ALA A 196 9.85 -5.14 -18.22
CA ALA A 196 8.61 -4.38 -18.10
C ALA A 196 7.74 -4.84 -16.91
N ARG A 197 7.80 -6.13 -16.57
CA ARG A 197 7.00 -6.73 -15.50
C ARG A 197 7.60 -6.53 -14.10
N PHE A 198 8.91 -6.63 -13.96
CA PHE A 198 9.61 -6.62 -12.66
C PHE A 198 10.38 -5.33 -12.39
N SER A 199 10.31 -4.35 -13.28
CA SER A 199 10.93 -3.04 -13.06
C SER A 199 10.05 -1.88 -13.52
N VAL A 200 10.24 -0.74 -12.88
CA VAL A 200 9.55 0.52 -13.22
C VAL A 200 10.55 1.45 -13.90
N ASP A 201 10.22 1.94 -15.09
CA ASP A 201 11.06 2.89 -15.81
C ASP A 201 10.93 4.31 -15.23
N LEU A 202 11.88 4.69 -14.37
CA LEU A 202 11.92 5.99 -13.70
C LEU A 202 12.17 7.12 -14.70
N THR A 203 12.96 6.88 -15.75
CA THR A 203 13.19 7.87 -16.81
C THR A 203 11.92 8.17 -17.62
N ALA A 204 11.09 7.16 -17.88
CA ALA A 204 9.81 7.35 -18.54
C ALA A 204 8.82 8.12 -17.64
N ARG A 205 8.73 7.77 -16.35
CA ARG A 205 7.92 8.50 -15.37
C ARG A 205 8.35 9.96 -15.24
N ALA A 206 9.65 10.22 -15.20
CA ALA A 206 10.21 11.57 -15.19
C ALA A 206 9.78 12.38 -16.43
N ARG A 207 9.86 11.80 -17.64
CA ARG A 207 9.43 12.46 -18.88
C ARG A 207 7.93 12.77 -18.92
N LYS A 208 7.10 11.97 -18.24
CA LYS A 208 5.65 12.19 -18.09
C LYS A 208 5.28 13.19 -16.99
N GLY A 209 6.24 13.63 -16.18
CA GLY A 209 5.98 14.50 -15.03
C GLY A 209 5.33 13.78 -13.84
N GLU A 210 5.48 12.46 -13.74
CA GLU A 210 4.93 11.62 -12.66
C GLU A 210 5.88 11.47 -11.45
N ILE A 211 7.01 12.17 -11.47
CA ILE A 211 8.00 12.20 -10.40
C ILE A 211 8.03 13.62 -9.81
N ASP A 212 7.91 13.72 -8.49
CA ASP A 212 7.95 14.99 -7.78
C ASP A 212 9.30 15.70 -7.94
N PRO A 213 9.32 17.04 -7.90
CA PRO A 213 10.55 17.81 -8.02
C PRO A 213 11.50 17.52 -6.85
N VAL A 214 12.72 17.09 -7.18
CA VAL A 214 13.77 16.83 -6.20
C VAL A 214 14.64 18.07 -6.03
N VAL A 215 14.61 18.67 -4.84
CA VAL A 215 15.38 19.89 -4.51
C VAL A 215 16.40 19.61 -3.42
N GLY A 216 17.58 20.24 -3.53
CA GLY A 216 18.62 20.13 -2.52
C GLY A 216 19.18 18.72 -2.44
N ARG A 217 19.37 18.02 -3.57
CA ARG A 217 20.15 16.77 -3.67
C ARG A 217 21.16 16.83 -4.81
N ASP A 218 21.52 18.04 -5.22
CA ASP A 218 22.31 18.28 -6.45
C ASP A 218 23.71 17.68 -6.42
N ASP A 219 24.38 17.75 -5.26
CA ASP A 219 25.72 17.19 -5.06
C ASP A 219 25.67 15.66 -5.02
N ASP A 220 24.66 15.10 -4.36
CA ASP A 220 24.44 13.65 -4.28
C ASP A 220 24.19 13.07 -5.71
N ILE A 221 23.35 13.74 -6.50
CA ILE A 221 23.07 13.37 -7.90
C ILE A 221 24.32 13.56 -8.78
N ARG A 222 25.10 14.62 -8.58
CA ARG A 222 26.36 14.83 -9.31
C ARG A 222 27.34 13.69 -9.03
N GLN A 223 27.44 13.25 -7.77
CA GLN A 223 28.30 12.13 -7.39
C GLN A 223 27.87 10.81 -8.06
N ILE A 224 26.56 10.55 -8.20
CA ILE A 224 26.05 9.40 -8.98
C ILE A 224 26.54 9.47 -10.43
N VAL A 225 26.38 10.63 -11.08
CA VAL A 225 26.84 10.85 -12.46
C VAL A 225 28.34 10.60 -12.59
N ASP A 226 29.13 11.17 -11.68
CA ASP A 226 30.59 11.03 -11.68
C ASP A 226 31.02 9.57 -11.54
N ILE A 227 30.34 8.80 -10.68
CA ILE A 227 30.62 7.38 -10.46
C ILE A 227 30.25 6.55 -11.69
N LEU A 228 29.07 6.76 -12.28
CA LEU A 228 28.61 6.01 -13.46
C LEU A 228 29.51 6.22 -14.69
N MET A 229 30.26 7.33 -14.73
CA MET A 229 31.23 7.62 -15.79
C MET A 229 32.61 6.99 -15.58
N ARG A 230 32.89 6.39 -14.41
CA ARG A 230 34.17 5.74 -14.14
C ARG A 230 34.34 4.46 -14.94
N ARG A 231 35.59 4.08 -15.21
CA ARG A 231 35.95 2.80 -15.83
C ARG A 231 35.90 1.61 -14.86
N ARG A 232 36.16 1.86 -13.57
CA ARG A 232 36.13 0.87 -12.47
C ARG A 232 35.37 1.47 -11.30
N GLN A 233 34.77 0.61 -10.47
CA GLN A 233 33.89 1.03 -9.35
C GLN A 233 32.83 2.04 -9.82
N ASN A 234 32.15 1.66 -10.91
CA ASN A 234 31.21 2.50 -11.63
C ASN A 234 29.74 2.23 -11.24
N ASN A 235 29.52 1.52 -10.13
CA ASN A 235 28.19 1.29 -9.57
C ASN A 235 28.09 2.10 -8.26
N PRO A 236 27.30 3.17 -8.20
CA PRO A 236 27.10 3.89 -6.94
C PRO A 236 26.26 3.07 -5.96
N LEU A 237 26.69 3.07 -4.69
CA LEU A 237 25.96 2.47 -3.57
C LEU A 237 25.61 3.57 -2.57
N LEU A 238 24.34 3.97 -2.57
CA LEU A 238 23.78 4.97 -1.67
C LEU A 238 23.61 4.36 -0.28
N THR A 239 24.37 4.86 0.70
CA THR A 239 24.28 4.42 2.10
C THR A 239 23.76 5.55 2.97
N GLY A 240 22.76 5.28 3.79
CA GLY A 240 22.22 6.24 4.75
C GLY A 240 21.05 5.64 5.51
N GLU A 241 20.64 6.27 6.60
CA GLU A 241 19.50 5.81 7.41
C GLU A 241 18.18 5.76 6.59
N ALA A 242 17.18 5.05 7.08
CA ALA A 242 15.86 5.05 6.45
C ALA A 242 15.23 6.46 6.52
N GLY A 243 14.56 6.90 5.46
CA GLY A 243 13.89 8.21 5.42
C GLY A 243 14.75 9.41 5.02
N VAL A 244 16.07 9.26 4.83
CA VAL A 244 16.92 10.38 4.35
C VAL A 244 16.68 10.76 2.88
N GLY A 245 15.90 9.99 2.14
CA GLY A 245 15.57 10.26 0.72
C GLY A 245 16.55 9.65 -0.28
N LYS A 246 17.05 8.43 -0.05
CA LYS A 246 17.92 7.70 -1.01
C LYS A 246 17.23 7.52 -2.37
N THR A 247 15.98 7.09 -2.37
CA THR A 247 15.14 6.93 -3.57
C THR A 247 14.93 8.26 -4.28
N ALA A 248 14.70 9.35 -3.54
CA ALA A 248 14.56 10.69 -4.09
C ALA A 248 15.83 11.16 -4.84
N VAL A 249 17.03 10.79 -4.38
CA VAL A 249 18.27 11.08 -5.13
C VAL A 249 18.26 10.37 -6.50
N VAL A 250 17.79 9.13 -6.55
CA VAL A 250 17.72 8.34 -7.79
C VAL A 250 16.64 8.88 -8.73
N GLU A 251 15.49 9.26 -8.21
CA GLU A 251 14.44 9.95 -8.95
C GLU A 251 14.92 11.31 -9.48
N GLY A 252 15.70 12.06 -8.70
CA GLY A 252 16.35 13.29 -9.13
C GLY A 252 17.34 13.06 -10.27
N PHE A 253 18.07 11.95 -10.25
CA PHE A 253 18.90 11.53 -11.38
C PHE A 253 18.06 11.20 -12.62
N ALA A 254 16.93 10.51 -12.47
CA ALA A 254 15.99 10.25 -13.57
C ALA A 254 15.46 11.54 -14.21
N LEU A 255 15.12 12.54 -13.39
CA LEU A 255 14.69 13.87 -13.84
C LEU A 255 15.79 14.57 -14.65
N ARG A 256 17.06 14.50 -14.23
CA ARG A 256 18.18 15.07 -15.00
C ARG A 256 18.39 14.36 -16.34
N ILE A 257 18.25 13.04 -16.39
CA ILE A 257 18.30 12.29 -17.67
C ILE A 257 17.15 12.75 -18.59
N ALA A 258 15.92 12.83 -18.05
CA ALA A 258 14.75 13.24 -18.82
C ALA A 258 14.88 14.66 -19.41
N LYS A 259 15.53 15.58 -18.68
CA LYS A 259 15.81 16.96 -19.12
C LYS A 259 17.06 17.08 -20.01
N GLY A 260 17.85 16.01 -20.18
CA GLY A 260 19.12 16.06 -20.90
C GLY A 260 20.26 16.76 -20.15
N GLU A 261 20.09 17.02 -18.84
CA GLU A 261 21.08 17.66 -17.94
C GLU A 261 22.14 16.66 -17.44
N VAL A 262 22.58 15.76 -18.32
CA VAL A 262 23.59 14.73 -18.04
C VAL A 262 24.63 14.68 -19.17
N PRO A 263 25.85 14.17 -18.90
CA PRO A 263 26.86 13.98 -19.93
C PRO A 263 26.36 13.13 -21.09
N PRO A 264 26.88 13.31 -22.33
CA PRO A 264 26.39 12.63 -23.53
C PRO A 264 26.26 11.10 -23.38
N ALA A 265 27.19 10.46 -22.68
CA ALA A 265 27.19 9.02 -22.45
C ALA A 265 26.03 8.50 -21.56
N LEU A 266 25.28 9.39 -20.89
CA LEU A 266 24.15 9.06 -20.02
C LEU A 266 22.80 9.57 -20.54
N ARG A 267 22.77 10.30 -21.67
CA ARG A 267 21.52 10.91 -22.18
C ARG A 267 20.49 9.89 -22.64
N ASP A 268 20.95 8.82 -23.27
CA ASP A 268 20.10 7.76 -23.83
C ASP A 268 19.96 6.54 -22.89
N VAL A 269 20.31 6.72 -21.61
CA VAL A 269 20.20 5.66 -20.60
C VAL A 269 18.76 5.56 -20.09
N SER A 270 18.25 4.34 -19.98
CA SER A 270 17.00 4.05 -19.24
C SER A 270 17.33 3.69 -17.80
N LEU A 271 16.79 4.44 -16.83
CA LEU A 271 16.92 4.14 -15.41
C LEU A 271 15.69 3.35 -14.97
N ARG A 272 15.89 2.11 -14.52
CA ARG A 272 14.80 1.23 -14.10
C ARG A 272 14.94 0.79 -12.65
N SER A 273 13.89 0.98 -11.87
CA SER A 273 13.81 0.51 -10.48
C SER A 273 13.36 -0.94 -10.46
N LEU A 274 14.18 -1.82 -9.90
CA LEU A 274 13.82 -3.22 -9.66
C LEU A 274 12.83 -3.31 -8.50
N ASP A 275 11.70 -3.96 -8.71
CA ASP A 275 10.73 -4.22 -7.64
C ASP A 275 10.98 -5.61 -7.04
N LEU A 276 11.58 -5.62 -5.86
CA LEU A 276 11.85 -6.88 -5.13
C LEU A 276 10.56 -7.57 -4.70
N GLY A 277 9.51 -6.81 -4.39
CA GLY A 277 8.21 -7.34 -4.01
C GLY A 277 7.57 -8.11 -5.16
N LEU A 278 7.57 -7.56 -6.38
CA LEU A 278 7.07 -8.25 -7.58
C LEU A 278 7.90 -9.47 -7.96
N LEU A 279 9.22 -9.43 -7.73
CA LEU A 279 10.07 -10.59 -7.95
C LEU A 279 9.81 -11.72 -6.95
N GLN A 280 9.57 -11.38 -5.68
CA GLN A 280 9.27 -12.32 -4.60
C GLN A 280 7.81 -12.80 -4.61
N ALA A 281 6.88 -11.97 -5.10
CA ALA A 281 5.46 -12.29 -5.15
C ALA A 281 5.22 -13.52 -6.05
N GLY A 282 4.67 -14.57 -5.44
CA GLY A 282 4.44 -15.86 -6.11
C GLY A 282 5.73 -16.61 -6.50
N ALA A 283 6.87 -16.32 -5.87
CA ALA A 283 8.11 -17.09 -5.99
C ALA A 283 8.32 -17.95 -4.72
N SER A 284 7.46 -18.95 -4.52
CA SER A 284 7.44 -19.80 -3.31
C SER A 284 8.57 -20.85 -3.28
N MET A 285 9.25 -21.09 -4.41
CA MET A 285 10.36 -22.05 -4.55
C MET A 285 11.69 -21.32 -4.80
N LYS A 286 12.73 -21.71 -4.04
CA LYS A 286 14.10 -21.10 -3.98
C LYS A 286 14.74 -20.78 -5.35
N GLY A 287 14.37 -21.46 -6.43
CA GLY A 287 14.92 -21.23 -7.78
C GLY A 287 14.12 -20.28 -8.69
N GLU A 288 12.85 -20.00 -8.39
CA GLU A 288 12.01 -19.20 -9.29
C GLU A 288 12.38 -17.71 -9.23
N PHE A 289 12.62 -17.19 -8.03
CA PHE A 289 13.15 -15.85 -7.82
C PHE A 289 14.48 -15.63 -8.56
N GLU A 290 15.41 -16.57 -8.41
CA GLU A 290 16.71 -16.54 -9.09
C GLU A 290 16.58 -16.57 -10.61
N ASN A 291 15.65 -17.38 -11.15
CA ASN A 291 15.39 -17.43 -12.58
C ASN A 291 14.78 -16.11 -13.09
N ARG A 292 13.84 -15.51 -12.36
CA ARG A 292 13.27 -14.20 -12.70
C ARG A 292 14.34 -13.11 -12.68
N LEU A 293 15.18 -13.09 -11.65
CA LEU A 293 16.30 -12.13 -11.56
C LEU A 293 17.32 -12.35 -12.69
N ARG A 294 17.65 -13.59 -13.04
CA ARG A 294 18.52 -13.91 -14.17
C ARG A 294 17.94 -13.40 -15.49
N GLN A 295 16.64 -13.61 -15.73
CA GLN A 295 15.97 -13.08 -16.93
C GLN A 295 16.06 -11.56 -16.99
N VAL A 296 15.84 -10.86 -15.89
CA VAL A 296 16.01 -9.39 -15.84
C VAL A 296 17.45 -8.99 -16.19
N ILE A 297 18.46 -9.67 -15.63
CA ILE A 297 19.87 -9.38 -15.92
C ILE A 297 20.20 -9.63 -17.41
N ASP A 298 19.72 -10.72 -17.99
CA ASP A 298 19.95 -11.07 -19.39
C ASP A 298 19.25 -10.10 -20.35
N GLU A 299 18.05 -9.62 -20.00
CA GLU A 299 17.34 -8.58 -20.76
C GLU A 299 18.03 -7.21 -20.65
N VAL A 300 18.58 -6.86 -19.48
CA VAL A 300 19.40 -5.64 -19.34
C VAL A 300 20.63 -5.71 -20.23
N HIS A 301 21.29 -6.87 -20.29
CA HIS A 301 22.47 -7.06 -21.12
C HIS A 301 22.16 -7.01 -22.63
N SER A 302 21.03 -7.57 -23.05
CA SER A 302 20.62 -7.64 -24.45
C SER A 302 19.83 -6.41 -24.93
N SER A 303 19.57 -5.44 -24.05
CA SER A 303 18.87 -4.21 -24.39
C SER A 303 19.65 -3.36 -25.40
N PRO A 304 19.00 -2.84 -26.47
CA PRO A 304 19.65 -1.98 -27.45
C PRO A 304 20.02 -0.61 -26.88
N ALA A 305 19.28 -0.14 -25.88
CA ALA A 305 19.59 1.07 -25.12
C ALA A 305 20.27 0.69 -23.80
N PRO A 306 21.28 1.43 -23.34
CA PRO A 306 21.95 1.14 -22.07
C PRO A 306 20.96 1.31 -20.90
N VAL A 307 20.80 0.26 -20.09
CA VAL A 307 19.94 0.27 -18.91
C VAL A 307 20.80 0.37 -17.66
N VAL A 308 20.41 1.28 -16.75
CA VAL A 308 20.93 1.33 -15.38
C VAL A 308 19.84 0.81 -14.45
N LEU A 309 20.17 -0.22 -13.67
CA LEU A 309 19.24 -0.84 -12.75
C LEU A 309 19.38 -0.23 -11.35
N PHE A 310 18.33 0.39 -10.84
CA PHE A 310 18.23 0.80 -9.45
C PHE A 310 17.70 -0.36 -8.61
N ILE A 311 18.39 -0.69 -7.52
CA ILE A 311 18.01 -1.72 -6.56
C ILE A 311 17.90 -1.05 -5.19
N ASP A 312 16.67 -0.82 -4.75
CA ASP A 312 16.44 -0.43 -3.36
C ASP A 312 16.63 -1.64 -2.43
N GLU A 313 17.02 -1.37 -1.19
CA GLU A 313 17.32 -2.40 -0.19
C GLU A 313 18.26 -3.52 -0.72
N ALA A 314 19.35 -3.14 -1.39
CA ALA A 314 20.23 -4.09 -2.07
C ALA A 314 20.82 -5.19 -1.16
N HIS A 315 20.88 -4.97 0.15
CA HIS A 315 21.25 -5.98 1.13
C HIS A 315 20.28 -7.18 1.17
N ALA A 316 19.01 -7.01 0.80
CA ALA A 316 18.04 -8.09 0.70
C ALA A 316 18.44 -9.11 -0.37
N LEU A 317 19.10 -8.66 -1.45
CA LEU A 317 19.66 -9.53 -2.50
C LEU A 317 21.04 -10.10 -2.14
N ILE A 318 21.82 -9.38 -1.33
CA ILE A 318 23.25 -9.63 -1.14
C ILE A 318 23.54 -10.40 0.17
N GLY A 319 22.76 -10.14 1.22
CA GLY A 319 23.18 -10.42 2.60
C GLY A 319 22.12 -10.99 3.52
N ALA A 320 20.84 -10.97 3.14
CA ALA A 320 19.80 -11.58 3.94
C ALA A 320 19.80 -13.10 3.71
N GLY A 321 20.48 -13.83 4.58
CA GLY A 321 20.07 -15.19 4.95
C GLY A 321 18.72 -15.17 5.68
N GLY A 322 17.72 -14.54 5.07
CA GLY A 322 16.32 -14.50 5.52
C GLY A 322 15.58 -15.77 5.13
N ALA A 323 14.29 -15.84 5.51
CA ALA A 323 13.42 -17.02 5.39
C ALA A 323 13.64 -17.81 4.09
N ALA A 324 13.64 -19.14 4.21
CA ALA A 324 14.04 -20.10 3.17
C ALA A 324 13.66 -19.68 1.73
N GLY A 325 14.62 -19.15 0.96
CA GLY A 325 14.40 -18.85 -0.47
C GLY A 325 15.23 -17.72 -1.09
N THR A 326 15.66 -16.70 -0.34
CA THR A 326 16.29 -15.48 -0.91
C THR A 326 17.83 -15.47 -0.91
N GLY A 327 18.46 -16.44 -0.25
CA GLY A 327 19.87 -16.39 0.15
C GLY A 327 20.97 -16.60 -0.90
N ASP A 328 20.69 -16.60 -2.22
CA ASP A 328 21.71 -16.90 -3.25
C ASP A 328 21.79 -15.90 -4.44
N ALA A 329 20.99 -14.83 -4.45
CA ALA A 329 20.99 -13.86 -5.55
C ALA A 329 22.33 -13.10 -5.73
N ALA A 330 23.12 -12.98 -4.66
CA ALA A 330 24.47 -12.43 -4.70
C ALA A 330 25.37 -13.15 -5.72
N ASN A 331 25.22 -14.47 -5.87
CA ASN A 331 26.02 -15.27 -6.79
C ASN A 331 25.65 -15.03 -8.27
N LEU A 332 24.44 -14.53 -8.55
CA LEU A 332 24.03 -14.12 -9.89
C LEU A 332 24.52 -12.72 -10.24
N LEU A 333 24.52 -11.80 -9.26
CA LEU A 333 24.93 -10.41 -9.46
C LEU A 333 26.45 -10.26 -9.58
N LYS A 334 27.23 -10.99 -8.79
CA LYS A 334 28.70 -10.89 -8.75
C LYS A 334 29.35 -11.04 -10.13
N PRO A 335 29.05 -12.08 -10.95
CA PRO A 335 29.63 -12.21 -12.28
C PRO A 335 29.21 -11.10 -13.25
N ALA A 336 27.94 -10.67 -13.21
CA ALA A 336 27.42 -9.61 -14.08
C ALA A 336 28.06 -8.25 -13.77
N LEU A 337 28.21 -7.93 -12.48
CA LEU A 337 28.93 -6.74 -12.02
C LEU A 337 30.44 -6.85 -12.33
N ALA A 338 31.02 -8.05 -12.23
CA ALA A 338 32.44 -8.26 -12.48
C ALA A 338 32.84 -8.08 -13.94
N ARG A 339 31.99 -8.50 -14.86
CA ARG A 339 32.16 -8.33 -16.31
C ARG A 339 31.86 -6.91 -16.79
N GLY A 340 31.28 -6.05 -15.93
CA GLY A 340 30.86 -4.70 -16.30
C GLY A 340 29.67 -4.66 -17.26
N THR A 341 28.98 -5.80 -17.43
CA THR A 341 27.81 -5.94 -18.30
C THR A 341 26.53 -5.39 -17.66
N LEU A 342 26.52 -5.24 -16.34
CA LEU A 342 25.42 -4.70 -15.57
C LEU A 342 25.87 -3.42 -14.84
N ARG A 343 25.19 -2.30 -15.11
CA ARG A 343 25.36 -1.05 -14.37
C ARG A 343 24.23 -0.91 -13.36
N THR A 344 24.58 -0.67 -12.10
CA THR A 344 23.59 -0.57 -11.03
C THR A 344 23.78 0.66 -10.17
N ILE A 345 22.66 1.19 -9.67
CA ILE A 345 22.60 2.07 -8.51
C ILE A 345 21.98 1.24 -7.40
N ALA A 346 22.63 1.11 -6.26
CA ALA A 346 22.10 0.34 -5.13
C ALA A 346 21.85 1.26 -3.94
N ALA A 347 20.84 0.98 -3.12
CA ALA A 347 20.59 1.69 -1.87
C ALA A 347 20.49 0.71 -0.68
N THR A 348 21.02 1.10 0.47
CA THR A 348 20.98 0.29 1.70
C THR A 348 21.21 1.18 2.94
N THR A 349 20.92 0.67 4.13
CA THR A 349 21.31 1.35 5.38
C THR A 349 22.80 1.18 5.69
N TRP A 350 23.36 2.09 6.49
CA TRP A 350 24.76 2.01 6.89
C TRP A 350 25.07 0.72 7.66
N ALA A 351 24.15 0.28 8.51
CA ALA A 351 24.26 -0.95 9.29
C ALA A 351 24.33 -2.20 8.37
N GLU A 352 23.46 -2.28 7.36
CA GLU A 352 23.46 -3.38 6.39
C GLU A 352 24.71 -3.37 5.51
N TYR A 353 25.16 -2.19 5.07
CA TYR A 353 26.40 -2.04 4.31
C TYR A 353 27.58 -2.67 5.06
N LYS A 354 27.79 -2.29 6.33
CA LYS A 354 28.86 -2.84 7.17
C LYS A 354 28.71 -4.35 7.40
N ARG A 355 27.47 -4.82 7.58
CA ARG A 355 27.20 -6.22 7.90
C ARG A 355 27.39 -7.15 6.71
N HIS A 356 26.97 -6.72 5.51
CA HIS A 356 26.79 -7.61 4.36
C HIS A 356 27.64 -7.25 3.14
N ILE A 357 27.88 -5.97 2.86
CA ILE A 357 28.55 -5.53 1.62
C ILE A 357 30.04 -5.29 1.85
N GLU A 358 30.42 -4.61 2.93
CA GLU A 358 31.82 -4.29 3.27
C GLU A 358 32.67 -5.54 3.45
N LYS A 359 32.09 -6.61 4.02
CA LYS A 359 32.76 -7.88 4.25
C LYS A 359 33.05 -8.67 2.97
N ASP A 360 32.45 -8.31 1.83
CA ASP A 360 32.64 -9.01 0.56
C ASP A 360 33.61 -8.23 -0.37
N PRO A 361 34.84 -8.74 -0.59
CA PRO A 361 35.82 -8.10 -1.46
C PRO A 361 35.38 -7.99 -2.93
N ALA A 362 34.47 -8.85 -3.40
CA ALA A 362 34.01 -8.80 -4.79
C ALA A 362 33.07 -7.60 -5.02
N LEU A 363 32.22 -7.29 -4.05
CA LEU A 363 31.25 -6.20 -4.15
C LEU A 363 31.92 -4.83 -3.89
N THR A 364 32.79 -4.72 -2.89
CA THR A 364 33.55 -3.48 -2.60
C THR A 364 34.45 -3.03 -3.77
N ARG A 365 34.91 -3.96 -4.61
CA ARG A 365 35.67 -3.66 -5.84
C ARG A 365 34.80 -3.19 -7.02
N ARG A 366 33.47 -3.25 -6.90
CA ARG A 366 32.51 -2.88 -7.97
C ARG A 366 31.60 -1.74 -7.61
N PHE A 367 31.31 -1.57 -6.33
CA PHE A 367 30.55 -0.45 -5.81
C PHE A 367 31.45 0.68 -5.31
N GLN A 368 31.01 1.91 -5.50
CA GLN A 368 31.53 3.10 -4.85
C GLN A 368 30.47 3.61 -3.87
N VAL A 369 30.84 3.70 -2.59
CA VAL A 369 29.94 4.19 -1.54
C VAL A 369 29.71 5.70 -1.71
N VAL A 370 28.44 6.08 -1.58
CA VAL A 370 27.93 7.46 -1.56
C VAL A 370 27.11 7.61 -0.29
N GLN A 371 27.61 8.38 0.68
CA GLN A 371 26.93 8.55 1.95
C GLN A 371 25.88 9.66 1.87
N ILE A 372 24.61 9.29 1.97
CA ILE A 372 23.48 10.22 1.99
C ILE A 372 23.17 10.57 3.44
N ALA A 373 23.55 11.77 3.84
CA ALA A 373 23.25 12.30 5.16
C ALA A 373 21.81 12.84 5.25
N GLU A 374 21.29 12.87 6.48
CA GLU A 374 20.11 13.63 6.86
C GLU A 374 20.34 15.13 6.52
N PRO A 375 19.40 15.80 5.83
CA PRO A 375 19.51 17.22 5.55
C PRO A 375 19.35 18.04 6.83
N ASN A 376 20.04 19.18 6.90
CA ASN A 376 19.78 20.17 7.94
C ASN A 376 18.38 20.79 7.80
N GLU A 377 17.91 21.50 8.83
CA GLU A 377 16.57 22.07 8.86
C GLU A 377 16.29 23.00 7.66
N GLU A 378 17.23 23.89 7.32
CA GLU A 378 17.07 24.81 6.18
C GLU A 378 16.93 24.09 4.83
N ARG A 379 17.69 23.01 4.63
CA ARG A 379 17.62 22.18 3.42
C ARG A 379 16.34 21.36 3.41
N ALA A 380 15.90 20.84 4.55
CA ALA A 380 14.64 20.11 4.69
C ALA A 380 13.43 21.02 4.41
N VAL A 381 13.40 22.25 4.91
CA VAL A 381 12.32 23.22 4.60
C VAL A 381 12.24 23.49 3.10
N ARG A 382 13.38 23.68 2.42
CA ARG A 382 13.42 23.84 0.96
C ARG A 382 12.90 22.60 0.22
N MET A 383 13.21 21.40 0.70
CA MET A 383 12.65 20.15 0.15
C MET A 383 11.13 20.10 0.30
N LEU A 384 10.61 20.43 1.49
CA LEU A 384 9.17 20.46 1.74
C LEU A 384 8.44 21.45 0.82
N ARG A 385 8.99 22.65 0.62
CA ARG A 385 8.43 23.67 -0.29
C ARG A 385 8.25 23.13 -1.71
N ALA A 386 9.16 22.29 -2.20
CA ALA A 386 9.08 21.70 -3.53
C ALA A 386 7.90 20.71 -3.66
N ILE A 387 7.65 19.93 -2.61
CA ILE A 387 6.61 18.88 -2.59
C ILE A 387 5.23 19.47 -2.21
N THR A 388 5.20 20.63 -1.57
CA THR A 388 3.98 21.28 -1.04
C THR A 388 2.89 21.40 -2.10
N SER A 389 3.23 21.82 -3.32
CA SER A 389 2.25 21.98 -4.40
C SER A 389 1.55 20.66 -4.81
N THR A 390 2.22 19.52 -4.67
CA THR A 390 1.64 18.20 -4.93
C THR A 390 0.68 17.81 -3.81
N LEU A 391 1.06 18.03 -2.54
CA LEU A 391 0.21 17.76 -1.38
C LEU A 391 -1.04 18.66 -1.35
N GLU A 392 -0.89 19.95 -1.65
CA GLU A 392 -2.02 20.89 -1.76
C GLU A 392 -3.03 20.45 -2.82
N ARG A 393 -2.56 20.02 -4.00
CA ARG A 393 -3.44 19.50 -5.06
C ARG A 393 -4.13 18.20 -4.67
N HIS A 394 -3.41 17.30 -4.01
CA HIS A 394 -3.93 15.99 -3.61
C HIS A 394 -5.07 16.14 -2.58
N HIS A 395 -4.82 16.91 -1.52
CA HIS A 395 -5.76 17.10 -0.42
C HIS A 395 -6.75 18.25 -0.64
N ARG A 396 -6.53 19.10 -1.66
CA ARG A 396 -7.30 20.32 -1.95
C ARG A 396 -7.32 21.32 -0.79
N VAL A 397 -6.23 21.38 -0.04
CA VAL A 397 -6.03 22.31 1.08
C VAL A 397 -4.90 23.28 0.78
N GLN A 398 -4.88 24.40 1.49
CA GLN A 398 -3.76 25.34 1.45
C GLN A 398 -2.77 25.01 2.57
N VAL A 399 -1.48 25.03 2.26
CA VAL A 399 -0.39 24.88 3.23
C VAL A 399 0.34 26.21 3.39
N LEU A 400 0.48 26.68 4.63
CA LEU A 400 1.23 27.90 4.93
C LEU A 400 2.72 27.59 5.10
N ASP A 401 3.59 28.54 4.75
CA ASP A 401 5.04 28.34 4.86
C ASP A 401 5.50 28.11 6.31
N GLU A 402 4.86 28.77 7.27
CA GLU A 402 5.10 28.54 8.70
C GLU A 402 4.80 27.11 9.14
N ALA A 403 3.87 26.41 8.46
CA ALA A 403 3.55 25.02 8.73
C ALA A 403 4.71 24.12 8.29
N LEU A 404 5.36 24.44 7.17
CA LEU A 404 6.53 23.70 6.67
C LEU A 404 7.71 23.84 7.64
N GLU A 405 7.97 25.05 8.12
CA GLU A 405 8.99 25.28 9.15
C GLU A 405 8.66 24.54 10.45
N ALA A 406 7.42 24.63 10.91
CA ALA A 406 6.96 23.93 12.11
C ALA A 406 7.10 22.42 11.94
N ALA A 407 6.75 21.86 10.78
CA ALA A 407 6.85 20.44 10.54
C ALA A 407 8.29 19.94 10.61
N VAL A 408 9.24 20.69 10.07
CA VAL A 408 10.67 20.36 10.20
C VAL A 408 11.15 20.48 11.64
N LYS A 409 10.94 21.63 12.28
CA LYS A 409 11.42 21.90 13.66
C LYS A 409 10.83 20.94 14.68
N LEU A 410 9.51 20.74 14.65
CA LEU A 410 8.81 19.87 15.60
C LEU A 410 9.13 18.40 15.36
N SER A 411 9.19 17.93 14.11
CA SER A 411 9.56 16.54 13.84
C SER A 411 11.02 16.26 14.19
N HIS A 412 11.92 17.21 13.97
CA HIS A 412 13.33 17.08 14.36
C HIS A 412 13.47 16.93 15.88
N ARG A 413 12.74 17.72 16.67
CA ARG A 413 12.81 17.71 18.13
C ARG A 413 12.06 16.55 18.80
N TYR A 414 10.84 16.24 18.36
CA TYR A 414 9.95 15.33 19.07
C TYR A 414 9.87 13.93 18.45
N ILE A 415 10.44 13.72 17.25
CA ILE A 415 10.43 12.43 16.54
C ILE A 415 11.88 12.05 16.18
N PRO A 416 12.74 11.72 17.17
CA PRO A 416 14.15 11.41 16.94
C PRO A 416 14.38 10.03 16.29
N ALA A 417 13.40 9.13 16.36
CA ALA A 417 13.52 7.77 15.81
C ALA A 417 13.39 7.72 14.28
N ARG A 418 13.04 8.82 13.62
CA ARG A 418 12.90 8.94 12.16
C ARG A 418 13.77 10.08 11.66
N GLN A 419 14.09 10.06 10.37
CA GLN A 419 14.99 11.03 9.73
C GLN A 419 14.24 12.07 8.90
N LEU A 420 14.82 13.27 8.79
CA LEU A 420 14.46 14.24 7.77
C LEU A 420 14.92 13.76 6.37
N PRO A 421 14.20 14.11 5.30
CA PRO A 421 12.94 14.87 5.27
C PRO A 421 11.68 14.03 5.53
N ASP A 422 11.77 12.70 5.54
CA ASP A 422 10.63 11.78 5.57
C ASP A 422 9.63 12.06 6.72
N LYS A 423 10.12 12.23 7.95
CA LYS A 423 9.24 12.51 9.10
C LYS A 423 8.46 13.82 8.96
N ALA A 424 9.06 14.85 8.35
CA ALA A 424 8.43 16.15 8.14
C ALA A 424 7.41 16.09 6.99
N VAL A 425 7.71 15.34 5.92
CA VAL A 425 6.77 15.08 4.83
C VAL A 425 5.55 14.32 5.33
N SER A 426 5.73 13.23 6.09
CA SER A 426 4.62 12.47 6.68
C SER A 426 3.75 13.33 7.61
N LEU A 427 4.39 14.24 8.36
CA LEU A 427 3.70 15.14 9.27
C LEU A 427 2.85 16.17 8.53
N ILE A 428 3.38 16.81 7.48
CA ILE A 428 2.60 17.72 6.63
C ILE A 428 1.47 16.98 5.91
N ASP A 429 1.72 15.80 5.36
CA ASP A 429 0.70 15.01 4.66
C ASP A 429 -0.47 14.66 5.59
N THR A 430 -0.16 14.24 6.82
CA THR A 430 -1.19 13.96 7.84
C THR A 430 -1.93 15.23 8.25
N ALA A 431 -1.25 16.37 8.36
CA ALA A 431 -1.88 17.65 8.66
C ALA A 431 -2.79 18.10 7.50
N CYS A 432 -2.39 17.89 6.25
CA CYS A 432 -3.22 18.16 5.07
C CYS A 432 -4.50 17.32 5.08
N ALA A 433 -4.37 16.01 5.32
CA ALA A 433 -5.51 15.10 5.43
C ALA A 433 -6.46 15.53 6.56
N ARG A 434 -5.92 15.93 7.72
CA ARG A 434 -6.72 16.41 8.86
C ARG A 434 -7.51 17.67 8.53
N VAL A 435 -6.88 18.65 7.88
CA VAL A 435 -7.56 19.88 7.45
C VAL A 435 -8.66 19.55 6.44
N ALA A 436 -8.37 18.71 5.44
CA ALA A 436 -9.35 18.27 4.45
C ALA A 436 -10.56 17.58 5.09
N ILE A 437 -10.32 16.66 6.03
CA ILE A 437 -11.39 15.99 6.79
C ILE A 437 -12.20 17.01 7.60
N SER A 438 -11.54 17.94 8.30
CA SER A 438 -12.24 18.95 9.13
C SER A 438 -13.18 19.85 8.33
N GLN A 439 -12.88 20.07 7.04
CA GLN A 439 -13.71 20.90 6.15
C GLN A 439 -14.96 20.20 5.63
N HIS A 440 -14.99 18.86 5.66
CA HIS A 440 -16.07 18.07 5.07
C HIS A 440 -16.83 17.18 6.06
N ALA A 441 -16.24 16.87 7.22
CA ALA A 441 -16.80 15.98 8.22
C ALA A 441 -17.36 16.75 9.43
N THR A 442 -18.17 16.05 10.22
CA THR A 442 -18.62 16.47 11.55
C THR A 442 -17.43 16.54 12.51
N PRO A 443 -17.26 17.63 13.30
CA PRO A 443 -16.18 17.73 14.27
C PRO A 443 -16.28 16.63 15.33
N ALA A 444 -15.11 16.12 15.77
CA ALA A 444 -15.04 15.04 16.76
C ALA A 444 -15.76 15.38 18.08
N GLU A 445 -15.77 16.65 18.50
CA GLU A 445 -16.48 17.08 19.71
C GLU A 445 -18.00 16.97 19.58
N VAL A 446 -18.54 17.21 18.38
CA VAL A 446 -19.97 17.08 18.05
C VAL A 446 -20.33 15.60 18.01
N GLU A 447 -19.56 14.77 17.32
CA GLU A 447 -19.79 13.32 17.26
C GLU A 447 -19.73 12.67 18.65
N ALA A 448 -18.74 13.06 19.48
CA ALA A 448 -18.63 12.56 20.84
C ALA A 448 -19.84 12.94 21.69
N CYS A 449 -20.37 14.16 21.53
CA CYS A 449 -21.57 14.61 22.21
C CYS A 449 -22.81 13.81 21.76
N GLN A 450 -22.98 13.61 20.46
CA GLN A 450 -24.07 12.81 19.90
C GLN A 450 -24.04 11.36 20.41
N ARG A 451 -22.87 10.70 20.39
CA ARG A 451 -22.71 9.34 20.93
C ARG A 451 -22.99 9.27 22.43
N GLN A 452 -22.62 10.30 23.20
CA GLN A 452 -22.91 10.36 24.62
C GLN A 452 -24.41 10.53 24.90
N ILE A 453 -25.10 11.33 24.08
CA ILE A 453 -26.56 11.48 24.13
C ILE A 453 -27.25 10.14 23.83
N GLU A 454 -26.84 9.44 22.77
CA GLU A 454 -27.37 8.11 22.43
C GLU A 454 -27.17 7.11 23.57
N ALA A 455 -25.98 7.07 24.17
CA ALA A 455 -25.68 6.20 25.30
C ALA A 455 -26.59 6.49 26.51
N LEU A 456 -26.81 7.77 26.83
CA LEU A 456 -27.69 8.19 27.92
C LEU A 456 -29.17 7.89 27.64
N GLN A 457 -29.60 7.97 26.38
CA GLN A 457 -30.96 7.59 25.97
C GLN A 457 -31.19 6.09 26.15
N VAL A 458 -30.23 5.26 25.72
CA VAL A 458 -30.27 3.81 25.96
C VAL A 458 -30.29 3.49 27.46
N GLU A 459 -29.50 4.19 28.27
CA GLU A 459 -29.52 4.05 29.73
C GLU A 459 -30.91 4.37 30.31
N LEU A 460 -31.55 5.45 29.84
CA LEU A 460 -32.90 5.83 30.27
C LEU A 460 -33.98 4.83 29.84
N GLU A 461 -33.87 4.23 28.65
CA GLU A 461 -34.78 3.17 28.20
C GLU A 461 -34.68 1.93 29.10
N ILE A 462 -33.46 1.52 29.45
CA ILE A 462 -33.24 0.39 30.36
C ILE A 462 -33.82 0.71 31.73
N ILE A 463 -33.55 1.89 32.27
CA ILE A 463 -34.11 2.36 33.54
C ILE A 463 -35.65 2.38 33.50
N GLY A 464 -36.26 2.76 32.37
CA GLY A 464 -37.71 2.72 32.18
C GLY A 464 -38.27 1.31 32.31
N ARG A 465 -37.65 0.32 31.65
CA ARG A 465 -38.05 -1.09 31.77
C ARG A 465 -37.89 -1.63 33.18
N GLU A 466 -36.82 -1.25 33.89
CA GLU A 466 -36.61 -1.63 35.30
C GLU A 466 -37.70 -1.02 36.21
N GLN A 467 -38.11 0.22 35.94
CA GLN A 467 -39.18 0.90 36.65
C GLN A 467 -40.54 0.21 36.44
N ASP A 468 -40.83 -0.25 35.22
CA ASP A 468 -42.06 -1.01 34.90
C ASP A 468 -42.17 -2.34 35.65
N VAL A 469 -41.03 -2.94 36.02
CA VAL A 469 -40.94 -4.18 36.82
C VAL A 469 -40.86 -3.89 38.33
N GLY A 470 -40.95 -2.61 38.73
CA GLY A 470 -41.02 -2.19 40.13
C GLY A 470 -39.67 -2.07 40.84
N MET A 471 -38.55 -1.97 40.10
CA MET A 471 -37.24 -1.71 40.70
C MET A 471 -37.07 -0.24 41.10
N GLU A 472 -36.29 0.03 42.14
CA GLU A 472 -36.00 1.39 42.58
C GLU A 472 -34.94 2.06 41.68
N THR A 473 -35.39 3.00 40.83
CA THR A 473 -34.54 3.64 39.82
C THR A 473 -34.54 5.18 39.87
N ARG A 474 -35.23 5.78 40.84
CA ARG A 474 -35.55 7.22 40.86
C ARG A 474 -34.32 8.14 40.82
N GLU A 475 -33.28 7.83 41.58
CA GLU A 475 -32.05 8.64 41.59
C GLU A 475 -31.23 8.47 40.31
N ARG A 476 -31.09 7.23 39.81
CA ARG A 476 -30.40 6.92 38.54
C ARG A 476 -31.07 7.62 37.37
N SER A 477 -32.40 7.54 37.28
CA SER A 477 -33.20 8.23 36.26
C SER A 477 -32.98 9.75 36.28
N LYS A 478 -33.06 10.36 37.47
CA LYS A 478 -32.83 11.80 37.64
C LYS A 478 -31.41 12.22 37.23
N ALA A 479 -30.40 11.44 37.60
CA ALA A 479 -29.01 11.71 37.23
C ALA A 479 -28.76 11.57 35.72
N ALA A 480 -29.31 10.53 35.09
CA ALA A 480 -29.20 10.31 33.64
C ALA A 480 -29.93 11.40 32.85
N MET A 481 -31.14 11.81 33.27
CA MET A 481 -31.87 12.93 32.66
C MET A 481 -31.12 14.26 32.78
N ALA A 482 -30.51 14.53 33.94
CA ALA A 482 -29.71 15.75 34.13
C ALA A 482 -28.47 15.77 33.22
N LYS A 483 -27.76 14.63 33.09
CA LYS A 483 -26.64 14.49 32.16
C LYS A 483 -27.08 14.63 30.70
N LEU A 484 -28.20 14.03 30.33
CA LEU A 484 -28.75 14.13 28.98
C LEU A 484 -29.08 15.57 28.62
N ALA A 485 -29.77 16.30 29.51
CA ALA A 485 -30.09 17.71 29.30
C ALA A 485 -28.82 18.58 29.17
N ALA A 486 -27.78 18.29 29.97
CA ALA A 486 -26.50 18.99 29.88
C ALA A 486 -25.77 18.72 28.55
N GLU A 487 -25.71 17.47 28.10
CA GLU A 487 -25.11 17.12 26.81
C GLU A 487 -25.91 17.66 25.62
N GLN A 488 -27.25 17.64 25.68
CA GLN A 488 -28.09 18.26 24.65
C GLN A 488 -27.87 19.77 24.54
N ALA A 489 -27.78 20.48 25.67
CA ALA A 489 -27.43 21.90 25.68
C ALA A 489 -26.02 22.15 25.11
N ARG A 490 -25.07 21.26 25.42
CA ARG A 490 -23.70 21.33 24.87
C ARG A 490 -23.69 21.10 23.35
N LEU A 491 -24.48 20.14 22.84
CA LEU A 491 -24.59 19.85 21.42
C LEU A 491 -25.08 21.08 20.65
N VAL A 492 -26.15 21.73 21.12
CA VAL A 492 -26.69 22.93 20.48
C VAL A 492 -25.63 24.03 20.37
N GLY A 493 -24.91 24.31 21.46
CA GLY A 493 -23.84 25.30 21.44
C GLY A 493 -22.68 24.95 20.51
N LEU A 494 -22.31 23.66 20.41
CA LEU A 494 -21.28 23.19 19.49
C LEU A 494 -21.72 23.27 18.02
N GLU A 495 -22.98 22.94 17.72
CA GLU A 495 -23.53 23.01 16.36
C GLU A 495 -23.63 24.47 15.87
N GLU A 496 -24.09 25.39 16.73
CA GLU A 496 -24.13 26.83 16.42
C GLU A 496 -22.73 27.39 16.15
N ARG A 497 -21.76 27.03 17.01
CA ARG A 497 -20.37 27.44 16.85
C ARG A 497 -19.77 26.84 15.58
N TRP A 498 -19.95 25.56 15.33
CA TRP A 498 -19.46 24.88 14.12
C TRP A 498 -20.01 25.52 12.85
N ARG A 499 -21.31 25.82 12.81
CA ARG A 499 -21.94 26.51 11.68
C ARG A 499 -21.33 27.89 11.46
N SER A 500 -21.13 28.66 12.53
CA SER A 500 -20.52 29.99 12.47
C SER A 500 -19.08 29.94 11.96
N GLU A 501 -18.27 28.99 12.46
CA GLU A 501 -16.90 28.79 11.97
C GLU A 501 -16.90 28.36 10.50
N LYS A 502 -17.78 27.45 10.10
CA LYS A 502 -17.89 26.97 8.71
C LYS A 502 -18.22 28.09 7.73
N ASP A 503 -19.21 28.92 8.06
CA ASP A 503 -19.60 30.06 7.23
C ASP A 503 -18.45 31.07 7.05
N LEU A 504 -17.66 31.31 8.10
CA LEU A 504 -16.47 32.18 8.03
C LEU A 504 -15.36 31.56 7.16
N VAL A 505 -15.08 30.26 7.34
CA VAL A 505 -14.07 29.54 6.55
C VAL A 505 -14.43 29.53 5.07
N GLU A 506 -15.70 29.26 4.72
CA GLU A 506 -16.17 29.28 3.33
C GLU A 506 -16.00 30.67 2.69
N LYS A 507 -16.31 31.75 3.41
CA LYS A 507 -16.08 33.13 2.95
C LYS A 507 -14.60 33.43 2.73
N ILE A 508 -13.73 33.03 3.66
CA ILE A 508 -12.28 33.22 3.57
C ILE A 508 -11.70 32.46 2.37
N LEU A 509 -12.11 31.21 2.16
CA LEU A 509 -11.68 30.40 1.01
C LEU A 509 -12.18 30.98 -0.32
N GLY A 510 -13.41 31.48 -0.36
CA GLY A 510 -13.97 32.21 -1.51
C GLY A 510 -13.16 33.44 -1.88
N LEU A 511 -12.91 34.35 -0.92
CA LEU A 511 -12.11 35.56 -1.11
C LEU A 511 -10.68 35.26 -1.54
N ARG A 512 -10.06 34.23 -0.96
CA ARG A 512 -8.71 33.78 -1.37
C ARG A 512 -8.70 33.30 -2.81
N THR A 513 -9.74 32.60 -3.25
CA THR A 513 -9.86 32.13 -4.63
C THR A 513 -10.01 33.31 -5.60
N GLU A 514 -10.82 34.31 -5.25
CA GLU A 514 -10.98 35.54 -6.03
C GLU A 514 -9.67 36.34 -6.16
N LEU A 515 -8.92 36.46 -5.05
CA LEU A 515 -7.60 37.10 -5.02
C LEU A 515 -6.51 36.34 -5.80
N ARG A 516 -6.62 35.00 -5.91
CA ARG A 516 -5.72 34.16 -6.72
C ARG A 516 -6.09 34.13 -8.20
N GLY A 517 -7.38 34.03 -8.52
CA GLY A 517 -7.88 34.05 -9.91
C GLY A 517 -7.55 35.35 -10.64
N THR A 518 -7.41 36.46 -9.90
CA THR A 518 -6.91 37.75 -10.42
C THR A 518 -5.39 37.82 -10.60
N SER A 519 -4.64 36.89 -10.01
CA SER A 519 -3.17 36.86 -10.09
C SER A 519 -2.64 35.93 -11.21
N GLN A 520 -3.49 35.09 -11.83
CA GLN A 520 -3.11 34.15 -12.90
C GLN A 520 -3.10 34.78 -14.31
N GLY A 521 -2.50 35.96 -14.44
CA GLY A 521 -2.05 36.51 -15.73
C GLY A 521 -0.71 35.94 -16.22
N GLU A 522 0.01 35.17 -15.39
CA GLU A 522 1.26 34.52 -15.77
C GLU A 522 1.28 33.03 -15.37
N ARG A 523 1.12 32.18 -16.41
CA ARG A 523 1.52 30.77 -16.52
C ARG A 523 1.09 29.79 -15.41
N VAL A 524 -0.01 29.09 -15.69
CA VAL A 524 -0.08 27.62 -15.51
C VAL A 524 -0.80 27.06 -16.75
N GLU A 525 -0.04 26.56 -17.71
CA GLU A 525 -0.58 25.63 -18.72
C GLU A 525 -0.93 24.33 -18.00
N GLY A 526 -2.21 23.93 -18.07
CA GLY A 526 -2.63 22.60 -17.66
C GLY A 526 -3.81 22.58 -16.71
N THR A 527 -4.95 23.15 -17.10
CA THR A 527 -6.25 22.48 -16.96
C THR A 527 -7.29 23.12 -17.89
N ALA A 528 -8.05 22.25 -18.57
CA ALA A 528 -9.23 22.50 -19.40
C ALA A 528 -9.05 23.02 -20.84
N SER A 529 -8.87 22.09 -21.80
CA SER A 529 -9.78 21.96 -22.97
C SER A 529 -9.48 20.71 -23.80
N ALA A 530 -10.55 20.09 -24.31
CA ALA A 530 -10.61 18.85 -25.08
C ALA A 530 -9.88 18.93 -26.44
N PRO A 531 -9.60 17.78 -27.12
CA PRO A 531 -8.53 17.67 -28.11
C PRO A 531 -8.95 18.24 -29.46
N GLN A 532 -8.14 19.14 -30.00
CA GLN A 532 -8.22 19.51 -31.42
C GLN A 532 -6.94 19.10 -32.13
N THR A 533 -7.13 18.10 -32.99
CA THR A 533 -6.30 17.71 -34.12
C THR A 533 -5.62 18.91 -34.77
N ARG A 534 -4.28 18.89 -34.87
CA ARG A 534 -3.54 19.78 -35.75
C ARG A 534 -2.74 18.96 -36.75
N VAL A 535 -3.17 19.10 -38.01
CA VAL A 535 -2.46 18.72 -39.22
C VAL A 535 -1.54 19.89 -39.61
N ASP A 536 -0.41 19.53 -40.20
CA ASP A 536 0.72 20.35 -40.64
C ASP A 536 0.38 21.60 -41.48
N ALA A 537 1.11 22.71 -41.25
CA ALA A 537 1.79 23.54 -42.27
C ALA A 537 2.47 24.80 -41.67
N PRO A 538 3.57 25.31 -42.26
CA PRO A 538 4.55 26.16 -41.58
C PRO A 538 4.31 27.67 -41.73
N ALA A 539 4.92 28.38 -40.78
CA ALA A 539 4.93 29.83 -40.61
C ALA A 539 5.41 30.62 -41.83
N ARG A 540 4.73 31.75 -42.08
CA ARG A 540 5.29 32.92 -42.75
C ARG A 540 5.22 34.11 -41.82
N THR A 541 6.38 34.72 -41.60
CA THR A 541 6.61 35.95 -40.87
C THR A 541 6.32 37.16 -41.77
N ASP A 542 5.46 38.06 -41.30
CA ASP A 542 5.44 39.46 -41.74
C ASP A 542 5.38 40.38 -40.50
N PRO A 543 6.20 41.43 -40.40
CA PRO A 543 6.13 42.42 -39.33
C PRO A 543 5.34 43.65 -39.80
N GLY A 544 4.25 43.96 -39.11
CA GLY A 544 3.54 45.23 -39.28
C GLY A 544 2.03 45.11 -39.15
N GLY A 545 1.51 45.38 -37.95
CA GLY A 545 0.06 45.38 -37.72
C GLY A 545 -0.29 45.72 -36.28
N THR A 546 -0.65 46.98 -36.09
CA THR A 546 -1.12 47.66 -34.88
C THR A 546 -2.00 46.77 -33.98
N THR A 547 -1.65 46.74 -32.70
CA THR A 547 -2.39 46.10 -31.61
C THR A 547 -3.80 46.67 -31.46
N SER A 548 -4.81 45.90 -31.86
CA SER A 548 -6.17 46.03 -31.32
C SER A 548 -6.38 44.92 -30.28
N ALA A 549 -5.94 45.19 -29.05
CA ALA A 549 -6.28 44.36 -27.90
C ALA A 549 -7.74 44.62 -27.53
N THR A 550 -8.61 43.65 -27.82
CA THR A 550 -9.94 43.56 -27.22
C THR A 550 -9.74 43.38 -25.71
N PRO A 551 -10.34 44.21 -24.82
CA PRO A 551 -10.22 43.98 -23.40
C PRO A 551 -11.05 42.75 -23.03
N GLY A 552 -10.39 41.67 -22.62
CA GLY A 552 -11.01 40.62 -21.80
C GLY A 552 -11.46 41.21 -20.45
N PRO A 553 -12.34 40.53 -19.71
CA PRO A 553 -12.98 41.09 -18.51
C PRO A 553 -11.90 41.51 -17.51
N ALA A 554 -11.84 42.81 -17.24
CA ALA A 554 -10.92 43.39 -16.26
C ALA A 554 -11.20 42.78 -14.89
N GLY A 555 -10.19 42.11 -14.32
CA GLY A 555 -10.21 41.80 -12.89
C GLY A 555 -10.27 43.10 -12.07
N PRO A 556 -10.74 43.06 -10.82
CA PRO A 556 -10.88 44.23 -9.97
C PRO A 556 -9.60 45.07 -9.92
N ASP A 557 -9.77 46.37 -10.14
CA ASP A 557 -8.73 47.41 -10.07
C ASP A 557 -7.88 47.26 -8.80
N ALA A 558 -6.66 47.82 -8.78
CA ALA A 558 -5.75 47.76 -7.62
C ALA A 558 -6.43 48.20 -6.29
N THR A 559 -7.40 49.12 -6.36
CA THR A 559 -8.24 49.57 -5.25
C THR A 559 -9.27 48.52 -4.80
N GLY A 560 -9.85 47.75 -5.73
CA GLY A 560 -10.74 46.62 -5.42
C GLY A 560 -9.99 45.47 -4.75
N ARG A 561 -8.76 45.17 -5.23
CA ARG A 561 -7.88 44.18 -4.58
C ARG A 561 -7.52 44.56 -3.14
N ALA A 562 -7.21 45.84 -2.88
CA ALA A 562 -6.91 46.31 -1.53
C ALA A 562 -8.10 46.12 -0.56
N LYS A 563 -9.33 46.41 -0.99
CA LYS A 563 -10.55 46.20 -0.20
C LYS A 563 -10.82 44.72 0.09
N LEU A 564 -10.58 43.83 -0.88
CA LEU A 564 -10.71 42.39 -0.69
C LEU A 564 -9.69 41.86 0.33
N ILE A 565 -8.44 42.36 0.30
CA ILE A 565 -7.41 42.00 1.29
C ILE A 565 -7.81 42.49 2.70
N GLU A 566 -8.29 43.72 2.83
CA GLU A 566 -8.77 44.27 4.11
C GLU A 566 -9.92 43.45 4.68
N THR A 567 -10.89 43.07 3.83
CA THR A 567 -12.01 42.20 4.21
C THR A 567 -11.54 40.81 4.65
N LEU A 568 -10.57 40.24 3.93
CA LEU A 568 -9.96 38.96 4.29
C LEU A 568 -9.28 39.02 5.66
N HIS A 569 -8.50 40.09 5.94
CA HIS A 569 -7.85 40.27 7.24
C HIS A 569 -8.87 40.41 8.37
N ALA A 570 -9.97 41.14 8.15
CA ALA A 570 -11.04 41.28 9.13
C ALA A 570 -11.69 39.92 9.47
N LEU A 571 -12.07 39.13 8.44
CA LEU A 571 -12.67 37.80 8.64
C LEU A 571 -11.71 36.81 9.29
N GLN A 572 -10.40 36.87 8.98
CA GLN A 572 -9.40 36.04 9.66
C GLN A 572 -9.27 36.39 11.15
N SER A 573 -9.33 37.67 11.50
CA SER A 573 -9.29 38.11 12.89
C SER A 573 -10.55 37.70 13.65
N GLU A 574 -11.72 37.77 13.01
CA GLU A 574 -12.99 37.31 13.57
C GLU A 574 -12.96 35.78 13.81
N LEU A 575 -12.50 35.01 12.83
CA LEU A 575 -12.35 33.56 12.96
C LEU A 575 -11.38 33.19 14.09
N ALA A 576 -10.22 33.85 14.18
CA ALA A 576 -9.23 33.60 15.22
C ALA A 576 -9.79 33.87 16.63
N ALA A 577 -10.59 34.94 16.78
CA ALA A 577 -11.24 35.26 18.05
C ALA A 577 -12.31 34.22 18.43
N LEU A 578 -13.06 33.71 17.45
CA LEU A 578 -14.12 32.73 17.66
C LEU A 578 -13.57 31.32 17.93
N GLN A 579 -12.47 30.94 17.28
CA GLN A 579 -11.84 29.63 17.43
C GLN A 579 -11.05 29.46 18.73
N GLY A 580 -10.41 30.53 19.21
CA GLY A 580 -9.57 30.49 20.39
C GLY A 580 -8.53 29.37 20.32
N GLU A 581 -8.46 28.52 21.35
CA GLU A 581 -7.50 27.41 21.42
C GLU A 581 -7.98 26.09 20.78
N LYS A 582 -9.28 25.96 20.49
CA LYS A 582 -9.91 24.71 20.05
C LYS A 582 -10.76 24.95 18.80
N PRO A 583 -10.16 25.02 17.62
CA PRO A 583 -10.91 25.16 16.37
C PRO A 583 -11.73 23.90 16.09
N LEU A 584 -12.99 24.05 15.69
CA LEU A 584 -13.83 22.93 15.25
C LEU A 584 -13.61 22.61 13.76
N ILE A 585 -13.19 23.60 12.98
CA ILE A 585 -12.85 23.49 11.56
C ILE A 585 -11.52 24.20 11.27
N LEU A 586 -10.66 23.60 10.46
CA LEU A 586 -9.38 24.18 10.08
C LEU A 586 -9.47 24.79 8.66
N GLN A 587 -9.06 26.05 8.51
CA GLN A 587 -9.08 26.74 7.21
C GLN A 587 -7.90 26.37 6.29
N SER A 588 -6.74 26.09 6.87
CA SER A 588 -5.49 25.80 6.16
C SER A 588 -4.55 25.03 7.08
N VAL A 589 -3.53 24.39 6.49
CA VAL A 589 -2.46 23.76 7.26
C VAL A 589 -1.53 24.85 7.77
N ASP A 590 -1.62 25.13 9.06
CA ASP A 590 -0.82 26.11 9.79
C ASP A 590 0.07 25.42 10.85
N MET A 591 0.79 26.22 11.64
CA MET A 591 1.63 25.71 12.73
C MET A 591 0.82 24.90 13.77
N GLN A 592 -0.43 25.29 14.06
CA GLN A 592 -1.25 24.65 15.08
C GLN A 592 -1.76 23.28 14.60
N ALA A 593 -2.16 23.18 13.33
CA ALA A 593 -2.52 21.91 12.70
C ALA A 593 -1.36 20.92 12.78
N VAL A 594 -0.15 21.34 12.41
CA VAL A 594 1.06 20.51 12.52
C VAL A 594 1.35 20.12 13.96
N ALA A 595 1.31 21.06 14.89
CA ALA A 595 1.57 20.79 16.31
C ALA A 595 0.55 19.81 16.93
N SER A 596 -0.72 19.88 16.49
CA SER A 596 -1.75 18.93 16.92
C SER A 596 -1.44 17.49 16.48
N VAL A 597 -0.93 17.32 15.25
CA VAL A 597 -0.55 15.99 14.75
C VAL A 597 0.67 15.45 15.52
N VAL A 598 1.67 16.29 15.79
CA VAL A 598 2.81 15.87 16.62
C VAL A 598 2.34 15.47 18.03
N ALA A 599 1.38 16.20 18.60
CA ALA A 599 0.83 15.88 19.90
C ALA A 599 0.15 14.50 19.92
N ASP A 600 -0.60 14.17 18.87
CA ASP A 600 -1.24 12.86 18.77
C ASP A 600 -0.24 11.72 18.56
N TRP A 601 0.82 11.95 17.79
CA TRP A 601 1.85 10.94 17.53
C TRP A 601 2.76 10.68 18.74
N THR A 602 3.02 11.71 19.53
CA THR A 602 4.01 11.65 20.64
C THR A 602 3.36 11.59 22.02
N GLY A 603 2.07 11.94 22.13
CA GLY A 603 1.39 12.19 23.40
C GLY A 603 1.81 13.48 24.10
N ILE A 604 2.74 14.26 23.53
CA ILE A 604 3.27 15.49 24.13
C ILE A 604 2.42 16.67 23.66
N PRO A 605 1.84 17.51 24.54
CA PRO A 605 1.00 18.63 24.11
C PRO A 605 1.85 19.77 23.52
N VAL A 606 2.18 19.66 22.22
CA VAL A 606 3.09 20.59 21.53
C VAL A 606 2.41 21.92 21.18
N GLY A 607 1.11 21.89 20.86
CA GLY A 607 0.35 23.09 20.44
C GLY A 607 0.37 24.24 21.46
N ARG A 608 0.58 23.92 22.75
CA ARG A 608 0.70 24.91 23.83
C ARG A 608 2.13 25.27 24.18
N MET A 609 3.13 24.44 23.87
CA MET A 609 4.52 24.69 24.27
C MET A 609 5.22 25.74 23.40
N VAL A 610 4.91 25.84 22.11
CA VAL A 610 5.63 26.74 21.19
C VAL A 610 5.45 28.23 21.55
N LYS A 611 4.27 28.62 22.05
CA LYS A 611 4.04 29.99 22.56
C LYS A 611 4.55 30.19 24.00
N ASN A 612 4.66 29.13 24.78
CA ASN A 612 4.98 29.18 26.21
C ASN A 612 6.39 28.69 26.58
N GLU A 613 7.33 28.50 25.65
CA GLU A 613 8.68 28.04 26.02
C GLU A 613 9.37 28.99 27.00
N LEU A 614 9.25 30.30 26.79
CA LEU A 614 9.77 31.32 27.71
C LEU A 614 9.08 31.26 29.08
N GLU A 615 7.76 31.12 29.11
CA GLU A 615 7.00 31.04 30.36
C GLU A 615 7.28 29.72 31.10
N ALA A 616 7.44 28.61 30.38
CA ALA A 616 7.77 27.31 30.94
C ALA A 616 9.20 27.27 31.51
N VAL A 617 10.17 27.92 30.85
CA VAL A 617 11.53 28.09 31.38
C VAL A 617 11.50 28.97 32.63
N LEU A 618 10.74 30.08 32.62
CA LEU A 618 10.61 30.96 33.79
C LEU A 618 9.93 30.26 34.98
N ARG A 619 9.01 29.33 34.73
CA ARG A 619 8.31 28.55 35.77
C ARG A 619 8.99 27.22 36.10
N ILE A 620 10.11 26.88 35.47
CA ILE A 620 10.74 25.56 35.62
C ILE A 620 11.23 25.34 37.05
N GLY A 621 11.79 26.36 37.69
CA GLY A 621 12.25 26.29 39.09
C GLY A 621 11.09 26.03 40.06
N SER A 622 9.95 26.70 39.88
CA SER A 622 8.74 26.45 40.68
C SER A 622 8.15 25.05 40.46
N LEU A 623 8.07 24.60 39.20
CA LEU A 623 7.53 23.27 38.87
C LEU A 623 8.43 22.14 39.37
N LEU A 624 9.75 22.35 39.36
CA LEU A 624 10.70 21.42 39.96
C LEU A 624 10.62 21.46 41.50
N GLY A 625 10.37 22.63 42.09
CA GLY A 625 10.18 22.80 43.53
C GLY A 625 8.98 22.04 44.10
N ASP A 626 7.91 21.86 43.31
CA ASP A 626 6.76 21.03 43.69
C ASP A 626 7.12 19.54 43.86
N ARG A 627 8.21 19.08 43.22
CA ARG A 627 8.68 17.68 43.29
C ARG A 627 9.97 17.51 44.11
N VAL A 628 10.83 18.52 44.11
CA VAL A 628 12.15 18.49 44.77
C VAL A 628 12.08 19.41 45.99
N LEU A 629 11.76 18.80 47.13
CA LEU A 629 11.58 19.51 48.39
C LEU A 629 12.93 19.85 49.04
N GLY A 630 13.06 21.08 49.55
CA GLY A 630 14.20 21.51 50.38
C GLY A 630 15.46 21.94 49.65
N GLN A 631 15.43 22.10 48.32
CA GLN A 631 16.59 22.51 47.50
C GLN A 631 16.36 23.81 46.69
N PRO A 632 15.79 24.89 47.26
CA PRO A 632 15.44 26.10 46.50
C PRO A 632 16.65 26.91 45.99
N HIS A 633 17.85 26.68 46.52
CA HIS A 633 19.08 27.32 46.03
C HIS A 633 19.69 26.55 44.84
N ALA A 634 19.37 25.25 44.69
CA ALA A 634 19.88 24.42 43.60
C ALA A 634 18.97 24.41 42.36
N LEU A 635 17.66 24.62 42.57
CA LEU A 635 16.64 24.85 41.54
C LEU A 635 16.63 26.31 41.08
#